data_AF-A0A534Q1H3-F1
#
_entry.id   AF-A0A534Q1H3-F1
#
_cell.length_a   1.000
_cell.length_b   1.000
_cell.length_c   1.000
_cell.angle_alpha   90.00
_cell.angle_beta   90.00
_cell.angle_gamma   90.00
#
_symmetry.space_group_name_H-M   'P 1'
#
loop_
_entity.id
_entity.type
_entity.pdbx_description
1 polymer ?
#
loop_
_entity_poly.entity_id
_entity_poly.type
_entity_poly.pdbx_seq_one_letter_code
_entity_poly.pdbx_strand_id
1 'polypeptide(L)'
;MAQHAEPIGRRALAKRIAEQFERAALLGETGLPEANNPVTFANAVDLLIRRGVLAETGPDRRDPMLGHGPEWAELERLRERLATALRPR
;
A
#
# COMPACT_ATOMS: atom_id res chain seq x y z
N MET A 1 1.22 15.51 -13.18
CA MET A 1 -0.12 14.90 -13.21
C MET A 1 -0.06 13.62 -12.41
N ALA A 2 -0.71 13.55 -11.26
CA ALA A 2 -0.75 12.32 -10.48
C ALA A 2 -1.47 11.27 -11.34
N GLN A 3 -0.77 10.21 -11.73
CA GLN A 3 -1.42 9.06 -12.34
C GLN A 3 -2.36 8.51 -11.26
N HIS A 4 -3.66 8.73 -11.42
CA HIS A 4 -4.65 8.05 -10.59
C HIS A 4 -4.50 6.57 -10.90
N ALA A 5 -3.86 5.83 -10.01
CA ALA A 5 -3.88 4.37 -10.10
C ALA A 5 -5.34 3.94 -10.09
N GLU A 6 -5.70 3.01 -10.96
CA GLU A 6 -7.05 2.47 -11.01
C GLU A 6 -7.45 2.00 -9.60
N PRO A 7 -8.62 2.40 -9.08
CA PRO A 7 -9.08 1.96 -7.78
C PRO A 7 -9.08 0.43 -7.70
N ILE A 8 -8.64 -0.11 -6.56
CA ILE A 8 -8.49 -1.57 -6.37
C ILE A 8 -9.38 -2.04 -5.22
N GLY A 9 -10.10 -3.14 -5.40
CA GLY A 9 -10.87 -3.75 -4.31
C GLY A 9 -9.97 -4.16 -3.14
N ARG A 10 -10.46 -3.99 -1.91
CA ARG A 10 -9.71 -4.29 -0.69
C ARG A 10 -9.19 -5.73 -0.66
N ARG A 11 -10.02 -6.70 -1.10
CA ARG A 11 -9.60 -8.11 -1.23
C ARG A 11 -8.49 -8.32 -2.26
N ALA A 12 -8.60 -7.66 -3.41
CA ALA A 12 -7.58 -7.74 -4.45
C ALA A 12 -6.25 -7.12 -4.00
N LEU A 13 -6.31 -6.00 -3.26
CA LEU A 13 -5.12 -5.38 -2.67
C LEU A 13 -4.45 -6.31 -1.65
N ALA A 14 -5.22 -6.92 -0.74
CA ALA A 14 -4.68 -7.85 0.25
C ALA A 14 -3.96 -9.04 -0.41
N LYS A 15 -4.53 -9.60 -1.48
CA LYS A 15 -3.90 -10.66 -2.27
C LYS A 15 -2.56 -10.21 -2.87
N ARG A 16 -2.52 -9.03 -3.49
CA ARG A 16 -1.28 -8.47 -4.08
C ARG A 16 -0.19 -8.24 -3.03
N ILE A 17 -0.56 -7.75 -1.85
CA ILE A 17 0.38 -7.52 -0.74
C ILE A 17 0.96 -8.86 -0.28
N ALA A 18 0.13 -9.90 -0.11
CA ALA A 18 0.59 -11.23 0.28
C ALA A 18 1.59 -11.81 -0.74
N GLU A 19 1.25 -11.77 -2.03
CA GLU A 19 2.15 -12.24 -3.11
C GLU A 19 3.48 -11.46 -3.15
N GLN A 20 3.43 -10.14 -2.92
CA GLN A 20 4.64 -9.32 -2.87
C GLN A 20 5.49 -9.65 -1.64
N PHE A 21 4.86 -9.86 -0.48
CA PHE A 21 5.55 -10.24 0.73
C PHE A 21 6.23 -11.60 0.58
N GLU A 22 5.54 -12.59 0.02
CA GLU A 22 6.11 -13.91 -0.26
C GLU A 22 7.34 -13.82 -1.17
N ARG A 23 7.27 -13.01 -2.24
CA ARG A 23 8.43 -12.78 -3.11
C ARG A 23 9.60 -12.13 -2.35
N ALA A 24 9.33 -11.11 -1.56
CA ALA A 24 10.37 -10.42 -0.78
C ALA A 24 10.98 -11.35 0.29
N ALA A 25 10.17 -12.24 0.89
CA ALA A 25 10.63 -13.26 1.82
C ALA A 25 11.57 -14.27 1.16
N LEU A 26 11.25 -14.74 -0.06
CA LEU A 26 12.12 -15.62 -0.84
C LEU A 26 13.46 -14.96 -1.18
N LEU A 27 13.48 -13.64 -1.38
CA LEU A 27 14.69 -12.86 -1.64
C LEU A 27 15.46 -12.49 -0.35
N GLY A 28 14.95 -12.86 0.83
CA GLY A 28 15.55 -12.50 2.12
C GLY A 28 15.40 -11.02 2.49
N GLU A 29 14.55 -10.27 1.78
CA GLU A 29 14.31 -8.84 1.99
C GLU A 29 13.35 -8.57 3.17
N THR A 30 12.63 -9.60 3.63
CA THR A 30 11.75 -9.51 4.81
C THR A 30 12.15 -10.53 5.86
N GLY A 31 12.36 -10.08 7.11
CA GLY A 31 12.83 -10.92 8.22
C GLY A 31 11.75 -11.50 9.14
N LEU A 32 10.47 -11.18 8.94
CA LEU A 32 9.39 -11.54 9.87
C LEU A 32 8.20 -12.20 9.14
N PRO A 33 8.21 -13.52 8.89
CA PRO A 33 7.14 -14.22 8.18
C PRO A 33 5.77 -14.10 8.88
N GLU A 34 5.77 -13.84 10.19
CA GLU A 34 4.56 -13.58 10.98
C GLU A 34 3.77 -12.34 10.51
N ALA A 35 4.44 -11.41 9.83
CA ALA A 35 3.82 -10.23 9.23
C ALA A 35 2.96 -10.58 8.00
N ASN A 36 3.13 -11.78 7.42
CA ASN A 36 2.34 -12.27 6.29
C ASN A 36 1.02 -12.89 6.74
N ASN A 37 0.15 -12.10 7.38
CA ASN A 37 -1.17 -12.57 7.76
C ASN A 37 -2.29 -11.57 7.41
N PRO A 38 -3.52 -12.07 7.14
CA PRO A 38 -4.62 -11.21 6.69
C PRO A 38 -5.00 -10.11 7.67
N VAL A 39 -4.85 -10.34 8.98
CA VAL A 39 -5.19 -9.36 10.02
C VAL A 39 -4.20 -8.20 10.01
N THR A 40 -2.90 -8.49 9.91
CA THR A 40 -1.85 -7.47 9.78
C THR A 40 -2.09 -6.60 8.55
N PHE A 41 -2.40 -7.21 7.40
CA PHE A 41 -2.69 -6.45 6.18
C PHE A 41 -3.96 -5.62 6.30
N ALA A 42 -5.03 -6.16 6.89
CA ALA A 42 -6.25 -5.39 7.13
C ALA A 42 -6.00 -4.18 8.03
N ASN A 43 -5.27 -4.38 9.14
CA ASN A 43 -4.90 -3.31 10.06
C ASN A 43 -4.02 -2.23 9.39
N ALA A 44 -3.09 -2.64 8.52
CA ALA A 44 -2.25 -1.72 7.77
C ALA A 44 -3.08 -0.87 6.79
N VAL A 45 -4.00 -1.49 6.06
CA VAL A 45 -4.91 -0.77 5.15
C VAL A 45 -5.80 0.22 5.93
N ASP A 46 -6.38 -0.20 7.05
CA ASP A 46 -7.20 0.69 7.90
C ASP A 46 -6.38 1.86 8.44
N LEU A 47 -5.13 1.62 8.84
CA LEU A 47 -4.23 2.68 9.27
C LEU A 47 -3.96 3.69 8.14
N LEU A 48 -3.70 3.21 6.92
CA LEU A 48 -3.47 4.08 5.76
C LEU A 48 -4.70 4.90 5.37
N ILE A 49 -5.91 4.32 5.52
CA ILE A 49 -7.17 5.06 5.33
C ILE A 49 -7.31 6.15 6.40
N ARG A 50 -7.10 5.81 7.68
CA ARG A 50 -7.16 6.78 8.79
C ARG A 50 -6.15 7.91 8.65
N ARG A 51 -5.01 7.65 8.02
CA ARG A 51 -3.96 8.64 7.74
C ARG A 51 -4.23 9.45 6.47
N GLY A 52 -5.35 9.21 5.77
CA GLY A 52 -5.69 9.92 4.54
C GLY A 52 -4.79 9.56 3.36
N VAL A 53 -3.98 8.50 3.47
CA VAL A 53 -3.12 8.01 2.40
C VAL A 53 -3.96 7.24 1.38
N LEU A 54 -4.82 6.35 1.86
CA LEU A 54 -5.83 5.66 1.03
C LEU A 54 -7.20 6.28 1.29
N ALA A 55 -8.09 6.17 0.31
CA ALA A 55 -9.48 6.52 0.45
C ALA A 55 -10.37 5.40 -0.06
N GLU A 56 -11.46 5.12 0.67
CA GLU A 56 -12.53 4.26 0.16
C GLU A 56 -13.32 5.02 -0.92
N THR A 57 -13.58 4.34 -2.01
CA THR A 57 -14.24 4.83 -3.21
C THR A 57 -15.29 3.80 -3.64
N GLY A 58 -16.36 4.28 -4.26
CA GLY A 58 -17.44 3.42 -4.74
C GLY A 58 -18.54 3.13 -3.70
N PRO A 59 -19.68 2.59 -4.16
CA PRO A 59 -20.89 2.44 -3.33
C PRO A 59 -20.93 1.15 -2.52
N ASP A 60 -20.10 0.15 -2.82
CA ASP A 60 -20.14 -1.15 -2.15
C ASP A 60 -19.40 -1.12 -0.81
N ARG A 61 -20.15 -1.30 0.28
CA ARG A 61 -19.62 -1.38 1.64
C ARG A 61 -18.98 -2.73 1.98
N ARG A 62 -19.25 -3.78 1.20
CA ARG A 62 -18.72 -5.14 1.46
C ARG A 62 -17.32 -5.33 0.90
N ASP A 63 -16.97 -4.61 -0.15
CA ASP A 63 -15.62 -4.60 -0.72
C ASP A 63 -15.34 -3.21 -1.32
N PRO A 64 -15.07 -2.21 -0.46
CA PRO A 64 -14.85 -0.85 -0.93
C PRO A 64 -13.63 -0.83 -1.85
N MET A 65 -13.75 -0.08 -2.94
CA MET A 65 -12.61 0.17 -3.81
C MET A 65 -11.68 1.16 -3.11
N LEU A 66 -10.39 0.93 -3.16
CA LEU A 66 -9.39 1.78 -2.54
C LEU A 66 -8.70 2.59 -3.63
N GLY A 67 -8.74 3.91 -3.48
CA GLY A 67 -8.02 4.87 -4.30
C GLY A 67 -7.01 5.67 -3.49
N HIS A 68 -6.34 6.59 -4.15
CA HIS A 68 -5.45 7.55 -3.49
C HIS A 68 -6.25 8.53 -2.64
N GLY A 69 -5.84 8.70 -1.38
CA GLY A 69 -6.36 9.72 -0.48
C GLY A 69 -5.61 11.05 -0.59
N PRO A 70 -6.05 12.08 0.12
CA PRO A 70 -5.47 13.43 0.06
C PRO A 70 -3.97 13.48 0.43
N GLU A 71 -3.53 12.64 1.36
CA GLU A 71 -2.14 12.59 1.81
C GLU A 71 -1.23 11.76 0.90
N TRP A 72 -1.78 11.13 -0.14
CA TRP A 72 -0.98 10.32 -1.08
C TRP A 72 0.13 11.12 -1.76
N ALA A 73 -0.12 12.40 -2.06
CA ALA A 73 0.86 13.27 -2.71
C ALA A 73 2.13 13.45 -1.86
N GLU A 74 2.04 13.38 -0.54
CA GLU A 74 3.20 13.47 0.35
C GLU A 74 4.09 12.22 0.26
N LEU A 75 3.53 11.04 -0.05
CA LEU A 75 4.33 9.83 -0.29
C LEU A 75 5.17 9.95 -1.55
N GLU A 76 4.62 10.52 -2.63
CA GLU A 76 5.40 10.75 -3.86
C GLU A 76 6.56 11.71 -3.59
N ARG A 77 6.32 12.80 -2.86
CA ARG A 77 7.40 13.72 -2.45
C ARG A 77 8.45 13.03 -1.60
N LEU A 78 8.04 12.18 -0.65
CA LEU A 78 8.97 11.41 0.17
C LEU A 78 9.80 10.44 -0.69
N ARG A 79 9.17 9.76 -1.64
CA ARG A 79 9.82 8.84 -2.58
C ARG A 79 10.86 9.56 -3.44
N GLU A 80 10.54 10.74 -3.97
CA GLU A 80 11.47 11.57 -4.74
C GLU A 80 12.69 11.99 -3.91
N ARG A 81 12.45 12.41 -2.65
CA ARG A 81 13.53 12.77 -1.71
C ARG A 81 14.41 11.58 -1.38
N LEU A 82 13.82 10.42 -1.10
CA LEU A 82 14.56 9.19 -0.82
C LEU A 82 15.37 8.74 -2.04
N ALA A 83 14.78 8.76 -3.23
CA ALA A 83 15.47 8.40 -4.46
C ALA A 83 16.67 9.34 -4.72
N THR A 84 16.54 10.63 -4.42
CA THR A 84 17.64 11.60 -4.51
C THR A 84 18.74 11.29 -3.50
N ALA A 85 18.37 11.00 -2.25
CA ALA A 85 19.32 10.71 -1.17
C ALA A 85 20.06 9.37 -1.35
N LEU A 86 19.42 8.37 -1.96
CA LEU A 86 19.95 7.03 -2.16
C LEU A 86 20.69 6.85 -3.49
N ARG A 87 20.78 7.89 -4.34
CA ARG A 87 21.60 7.79 -5.56
C ARG A 87 23.07 7.51 -5.19
N PRO A 88 23.69 6.47 -5.77
CA PRO A 88 25.12 6.27 -5.61
C PRO A 88 25.86 7.51 -6.11
N ARG A 89 26.86 7.97 -5.36
CA ARG A 89 27.80 8.99 -5.85
C ARG A 89 28.65 8.44 -6.97
#